data_AF-A0A4R6SPC3-F1
#
_entry.id   AF-A0A4R6SPC3-F1
#
_cell.length_a   1.000
_cell.length_b   1.000
_cell.length_c   1.000
_cell.angle_alpha   90.00
_cell.angle_beta   90.00
_cell.angle_gamma   90.00
#
_symmetry.space_group_name_H-M   'P 1'
#
loop_
_entity.id
_entity.type
_entity.pdbx_description
1 polymer ?
#
loop_
_entity_poly.entity_id
_entity_poly.type
_entity_poly.pdbx_seq_one_letter_code
_entity_poly.pdbx_strand_id
1 'polypeptide(L)'
;MDELLHRALAERIAAYLDTVDRLVVEQPCSAAYETRRLVAAWRALLRQHHPAGSKGRCAGCGRPHGGRGHAGMCTVWRVAVAYFIRRTAHHR
;
A
#
# COMPACT_ATOMS: atom_id res chain seq x y z
N MET A 1 -8.23 -11.10 -2.55
CA MET A 1 -8.33 -9.81 -3.26
C MET A 1 -8.34 -10.16 -4.72
N ASP A 2 -9.40 -9.80 -5.45
CA ASP A 2 -9.39 -9.95 -6.90
C ASP A 2 -8.44 -8.93 -7.55
N GLU A 3 -8.11 -9.14 -8.83
CA GLU A 3 -7.12 -8.33 -9.55
C GLU A 3 -7.57 -6.89 -9.78
N LEU A 4 -8.86 -6.66 -10.00
CA LEU A 4 -9.41 -5.31 -10.23
C LEU A 4 -9.34 -4.47 -8.95
N LEU A 5 -9.78 -5.03 -7.82
CA LEU A 5 -9.64 -4.42 -6.50
C LEU A 5 -8.18 -4.16 -6.17
N HIS A 6 -7.29 -5.11 -6.46
CA HIS A 6 -5.86 -4.91 -6.27
C HIS A 6 -5.33 -3.72 -7.06
N ARG A 7 -5.64 -3.66 -8.35
CA ARG A 7 -5.19 -2.58 -9.25
C ARG A 7 -5.68 -1.22 -8.77
N ALA A 8 -6.98 -1.10 -8.48
CA ALA A 8 -7.56 0.15 -8.00
C ALA A 8 -6.95 0.63 -6.67
N LEU A 9 -6.69 -0.29 -5.73
CA LEU A 9 -6.03 0.04 -4.47
C LEU A 9 -4.55 0.41 -4.68
N ALA A 10 -3.85 -0.32 -5.54
CA ALA A 10 -2.45 -0.07 -5.86
C ALA A 10 -2.25 1.33 -6.47
N GLU A 11 -3.09 1.70 -7.44
CA GLU A 11 -3.07 3.03 -8.07
C GLU A 11 -3.34 4.13 -7.04
N ARG A 12 -4.37 3.97 -6.19
CA ARG A 12 -4.70 4.96 -5.16
C ARG A 12 -3.56 5.15 -4.15
N ILE A 13 -2.96 4.05 -3.69
CA ILE A 13 -1.86 4.09 -2.73
C ILE A 13 -0.61 4.68 -3.38
N ALA A 14 -0.30 4.33 -4.64
CA ALA A 14 0.81 4.90 -5.38
C ALA A 14 0.66 6.42 -5.50
N ALA A 15 -0.51 6.92 -5.90
CA ALA A 15 -0.78 8.35 -6.00
C ALA A 15 -0.62 9.10 -4.66
N TYR A 16 -1.03 8.47 -3.55
CA TYR A 16 -0.78 9.03 -2.22
C TYR A 16 0.72 9.11 -1.91
N LEU A 17 1.46 8.02 -2.13
CA LEU A 17 2.90 7.98 -1.89
C LEU A 17 3.66 8.98 -2.78
N ASP A 18 3.27 9.16 -4.03
CA ASP A 18 3.83 10.15 -4.95
C ASP A 18 3.56 11.59 -4.46
N THR A 19 2.42 11.82 -3.83
CA THR A 19 2.10 13.11 -3.23
C THR A 19 2.98 13.38 -2.01
N VAL A 20 3.15 12.40 -1.12
CA VAL A 20 4.07 12.52 0.03
C VAL A 20 5.50 12.77 -0.43
N ASP A 21 5.96 12.04 -1.44
CA ASP A 21 7.30 12.18 -2.01
C ASP A 21 7.53 13.61 -2.55
N ARG A 22 6.57 14.16 -3.32
CA ARG A 22 6.63 15.55 -3.83
C ARG A 22 6.67 16.60 -2.72
N LEU A 23 5.87 16.44 -1.67
CA LEU A 23 5.84 17.38 -0.54
C LEU A 23 7.20 17.50 0.17
N VAL A 24 8.00 16.44 0.15
CA VAL A 24 9.33 16.42 0.78
C VAL A 24 10.47 16.68 -0.21
N VAL A 25 10.19 16.87 -1.51
CA VAL A 25 11.21 17.35 -2.47
C VAL A 25 11.62 18.78 -2.14
N GLU A 26 10.68 19.61 -1.71
CA GLU A 26 10.84 21.05 -1.50
C GLU A 26 11.54 21.40 -0.17
N GLN A 27 11.86 20.41 0.68
CA GLN A 27 12.40 20.63 2.03
C GLN A 27 13.63 19.74 2.30
N PRO A 28 14.86 20.21 2.08
CA PRO A 28 16.06 19.43 2.39
C PRO A 28 16.33 19.42 3.90
N CYS A 29 15.75 18.45 4.61
CA CYS A 29 16.00 18.18 6.02
C CYS A 29 16.07 16.67 6.30
N SER A 30 16.61 16.27 7.45
CA SER A 30 16.71 14.85 7.84
C SER A 30 15.36 14.13 7.82
N ALA A 31 14.30 14.80 8.25
CA ALA A 31 12.93 14.28 8.21
C ALA A 31 12.45 14.00 6.77
N ALA A 32 12.84 14.82 5.79
CA ALA A 32 12.52 14.58 4.38
C ALA A 32 13.22 13.33 3.84
N TYR A 33 14.51 13.13 4.19
CA TYR A 33 15.23 11.91 3.82
C TYR A 33 14.59 10.65 4.39
N GLU A 34 14.23 10.65 5.68
CA GLU A 34 13.55 9.51 6.30
C GLU A 34 12.16 9.28 5.71
N THR A 35 11.44 10.35 5.35
CA THR A 35 10.14 10.23 4.67
C THR A 35 10.28 9.56 3.31
N ARG A 36 11.26 9.98 2.48
CA ARG A 36 11.53 9.34 1.18
C ARG A 36 11.92 7.86 1.36
N ARG A 37 12.72 7.55 2.38
CA ARG A 37 13.09 6.18 2.73
C ARG A 37 11.86 5.34 3.09
N LEU A 38 10.94 5.87 3.89
CA LEU A 38 9.68 5.20 4.23
C LEU A 38 8.79 5.01 2.99
N VAL A 39 8.67 6.01 2.12
CA VAL A 39 7.93 5.90 0.85
C VAL A 39 8.52 4.77 -0.01
N ALA A 40 9.84 4.75 -0.19
CA ALA A 40 10.52 3.70 -0.95
C ALA A 40 10.31 2.31 -0.33
N ALA A 41 10.39 2.20 1.00
CA ALA A 41 10.14 0.96 1.73
C ALA A 41 8.71 0.43 1.51
N TRP A 42 7.70 1.30 1.61
CA TRP A 42 6.31 0.93 1.35
C TRP A 42 6.08 0.50 -0.10
N ARG A 43 6.64 1.21 -1.07
CA ARG A 43 6.58 0.82 -2.49
C ARG A 43 7.20 -0.57 -2.71
N ALA A 44 8.35 -0.85 -2.10
CA ALA A 44 9.00 -2.15 -2.18
C ALA A 44 8.17 -3.27 -1.54
N LEU A 45 7.68 -3.04 -0.33
CA LEU A 45 6.86 -3.99 0.41
C LEU A 45 5.57 -4.34 -0.35
N LEU A 46 4.87 -3.35 -0.90
CA LEU A 46 3.63 -3.58 -1.65
C LEU A 46 3.86 -4.41 -2.93
N ARG A 47 4.99 -4.20 -3.63
CA ARG A 47 5.38 -5.03 -4.79
C ARG A 47 5.65 -6.49 -4.40
N GLN A 48 6.33 -6.70 -3.28
CA GLN A 48 6.59 -8.05 -2.76
C GLN A 48 5.28 -8.77 -2.38
N HIS A 49 4.27 -8.02 -1.93
CA HIS A 49 2.98 -8.56 -1.51
C HIS A 49 1.89 -8.50 -2.60
N HIS A 50 2.23 -8.54 -3.88
CA HIS A 50 1.23 -8.63 -4.96
C HIS A 50 0.38 -9.92 -4.85
N PRO A 51 -0.89 -9.90 -5.29
CA PRO A 51 -1.72 -11.09 -5.41
C PRO A 51 -1.12 -12.08 -6.40
N ALA A 52 -1.06 -13.35 -6.02
CA ALA A 52 -0.52 -14.43 -6.84
C ALA A 52 -1.63 -15.44 -7.21
N GLY A 53 -1.98 -15.50 -8.49
CA GLY A 53 -2.95 -16.45 -9.05
C GLY A 53 -4.39 -16.26 -8.56
N SER A 54 -5.27 -17.19 -8.95
CA SER A 54 -6.73 -17.06 -8.85
C SER A 54 -7.35 -17.25 -7.45
N LYS A 55 -6.56 -17.47 -6.39
CA LYS A 55 -7.05 -17.87 -5.06
C LYS A 55 -6.76 -16.87 -3.93
N GLY A 56 -6.50 -15.60 -4.25
CA GLY A 56 -6.19 -14.59 -3.22
C GLY A 56 -4.94 -14.95 -2.40
N ARG A 57 -3.99 -15.67 -2.99
CA ARG A 57 -2.66 -15.85 -2.40
C ARG A 57 -1.89 -14.54 -2.49
N CYS A 58 -1.04 -14.29 -1.51
CA CYS A 58 -0.11 -13.18 -1.55
C CYS A 58 1.30 -13.73 -1.78
N ALA A 59 2.00 -13.22 -2.80
CA ALA A 59 3.35 -13.67 -3.15
C ALA A 59 4.31 -13.59 -1.96
N GLY A 60 4.35 -12.45 -1.26
CA GLY A 60 5.21 -12.24 -0.10
C GLY A 60 4.80 -13.02 1.16
N CYS A 61 3.55 -13.46 1.29
CA CYS A 61 3.13 -14.27 2.44
C CYS A 61 3.20 -15.78 2.19
N GLY A 62 3.29 -16.22 0.94
CA GLY A 62 3.30 -17.63 0.55
C GLY A 62 2.00 -18.41 0.84
N ARG A 63 0.96 -17.78 1.39
CA ARG A 63 -0.28 -18.43 1.82
C ARG A 63 -1.53 -17.77 1.24
N PRO A 64 -2.63 -18.53 1.05
CA PRO A 64 -3.92 -17.96 0.68
C PRO A 64 -4.44 -17.07 1.81
N HIS A 65 -4.93 -15.89 1.44
CA HIS A 65 -5.68 -15.02 2.33
C HIS A 65 -7.13 -15.07 1.86
N GLY A 66 -7.97 -15.82 2.56
CA GLY A 66 -9.35 -16.10 2.18
C GLY A 66 -10.13 -16.64 3.36
N GLY A 67 -10.53 -15.73 4.26
CA GLY A 67 -11.42 -16.00 5.39
C GLY A 67 -12.53 -14.95 5.43
N ARG A 68 -13.73 -15.37 5.85
CA ARG A 68 -14.95 -14.55 5.88
C ARG A 68 -14.68 -13.18 6.53
N GLY A 69 -14.97 -12.10 5.81
CA GLY A 69 -14.95 -10.71 6.33
C GLY A 69 -13.85 -9.78 5.80
N HIS A 70 -12.76 -10.28 5.19
CA HIS A 70 -11.60 -9.42 4.83
C HIS A 70 -11.10 -9.57 3.39
N ALA A 71 -11.99 -9.53 2.39
CA ALA A 71 -11.71 -9.44 0.94
C ALA A 71 -10.52 -10.28 0.39
N GLY A 72 -10.12 -11.33 1.09
CA GLY A 72 -8.86 -12.05 0.89
C GLY A 72 -7.59 -11.17 0.79
N MET A 73 -7.42 -10.16 1.64
CA MET A 73 -6.23 -9.29 1.67
C MET A 73 -5.25 -9.74 2.76
N CYS A 74 -3.95 -9.69 2.48
CA CYS A 74 -2.94 -9.88 3.52
C CYS A 74 -2.86 -8.65 4.45
N THR A 75 -2.22 -8.78 5.61
CA THR A 75 -2.12 -7.71 6.60
C THR A 75 -1.43 -6.46 6.06
N VAL A 76 -0.41 -6.59 5.21
CA VAL A 76 0.28 -5.45 4.58
C VAL A 76 -0.70 -4.58 3.80
N TRP A 77 -1.51 -5.20 2.93
CA TRP A 77 -2.54 -4.48 2.17
C TRP A 77 -3.64 -3.90 3.06
N ARG A 78 -4.05 -4.61 4.12
CA ARG A 78 -5.02 -4.06 5.09
C ARG A 78 -4.50 -2.78 5.75
N VAL A 79 -3.22 -2.77 6.17
CA VAL A 79 -2.58 -1.61 6.79
C VAL A 79 -2.47 -0.46 5.78
N ALA A 80 -1.98 -0.73 4.56
CA ALA A 80 -1.84 0.31 3.54
C ALA A 80 -3.18 0.98 3.21
N VAL A 81 -4.26 0.20 3.07
CA VAL A 81 -5.61 0.75 2.85
C VAL A 81 -6.08 1.60 4.03
N ALA A 82 -5.87 1.13 5.27
CA ALA A 82 -6.30 1.87 6.45
C ALA A 82 -5.61 3.24 6.58
N TYR A 83 -4.31 3.31 6.27
CA TYR A 83 -3.51 4.53 6.51
C TYR A 83 -3.39 5.46 5.31
N PHE A 84 -3.36 4.93 4.08
CA PHE A 84 -3.16 5.77 2.89
C PHE A 84 -4.48 6.12 2.18
N ILE A 85 -5.57 5.38 2.44
CA ILE A 85 -6.87 5.62 1.82
C ILE A 85 -7.92 6.09 2.82
N ARG A 86 -8.05 5.45 3.98
CA ARG A 86 -9.13 5.82 4.93
C ARG A 86 -8.82 7.06 5.76
N ARG A 87 -7.54 7.32 6.06
CA ARG A 87 -7.13 8.54 6.78
C ARG A 87 -7.18 9.82 5.96
N THR A 88 -7.22 9.75 4.62
CA THR A 88 -7.43 10.94 3.77
C THR A 88 -8.88 11.45 3.80
N ALA A 89 -9.82 10.67 4.34
CA ALA A 89 -11.20 11.11 4.54
C ALA A 89 -11.42 11.97 5.80
N HIS A 90 -10.48 11.96 6.76
CA HIS A 90 -10.59 12.72 8.02
C HIS A 90 -9.89 14.09 8.00
N HIS A 91 -9.21 14.44 6.91
CA HIS A 91 -8.58 15.75 6.70
C HIS A 91 -9.31 16.60 5.65
N ARG A 92 -10.63 16.39 5.50
CA ARG A 92 -11.52 17.31 4.76
C ARG A 92 -12.41 18.06 5.74
#